data_AF-A0A7R9KKU5-F1
#
_entry.id   AF-A0A7R9KKU5-F1
#
_cell.length_a   1.000
_cell.length_b   1.000
_cell.length_c   1.000
_cell.angle_alpha   90.00
_cell.angle_beta   90.00
_cell.angle_gamma   90.00
#
_symmetry.space_group_name_H-M   'P 1'
#
loop_
_entity.id
_entity.type
_entity.pdbx_description
1 polymer ?
#
loop_
_entity_poly.entity_id
_entity_poly.type
_entity_poly.pdbx_seq_one_letter_code
_entity_poly.pdbx_strand_id
1 'polypeptide(L)'
;MSSPYKVSGESMRSSGGLRYYLQQYWQDFGDQRTNGLPLIREGPWAMIFVMSLYLLFVRKVGPRMMKHRDPYQLRLPMLAYNTAMVAINYYFFFQSLLWLDYGRGLANFKWPDGHDRSERTMGYIWSFYLYWLTKFLDLLDTVFFVLRKKYTQITPLHLYHHTVVPILGWMYLWHRWGSPAITLFALLNSAVHVVMYSYYALAAFGPRIQKYLWWKRYITQIQLIQFALLCLYGFVIYSYQQNYPPFAFWLAASK
;
A
#
# COMPACT_ATOMS: atom_id res chain seq x y z
N MET A 1 23.49 -20.13 -22.94
CA MET A 1 22.90 -19.10 -22.04
C MET A 1 22.25 -19.81 -20.87
N SER A 2 22.92 -19.79 -19.72
CA SER A 2 22.47 -20.43 -18.48
C SER A 2 21.28 -19.66 -17.88
N SER A 3 20.21 -20.39 -17.56
CA SER A 3 19.07 -19.87 -16.80
C SER A 3 19.55 -19.19 -15.51
N PRO A 4 19.11 -17.96 -15.19
CA PRO A 4 19.48 -17.27 -13.96
C PRO A 4 18.85 -17.89 -12.70
N TYR A 5 18.12 -19.00 -12.83
CA TYR A 5 17.37 -19.68 -11.76
C TYR A 5 17.99 -21.01 -11.31
N LYS A 6 19.30 -21.22 -11.49
CA LYS A 6 19.99 -22.35 -10.85
C LYS A 6 20.42 -21.95 -9.45
N VAL A 7 19.50 -22.06 -8.48
CA VAL A 7 19.88 -22.17 -7.07
C VAL A 7 20.72 -23.44 -6.95
N SER A 8 21.99 -23.32 -6.56
CA SER A 8 22.84 -24.48 -6.35
C SER A 8 22.23 -25.32 -5.23
N GLY A 9 22.06 -26.64 -5.44
CA GLY A 9 21.51 -27.56 -4.44
C GLY A 9 22.31 -27.63 -3.13
N GLU A 10 23.44 -26.92 -3.07
CA GLU A 10 24.26 -26.71 -1.88
C GLU A 10 23.62 -25.73 -0.86
N SER A 11 22.84 -24.72 -1.29
CA SER A 11 22.18 -23.80 -0.34
C SER A 11 21.04 -24.47 0.42
N MET A 12 20.27 -25.34 -0.25
CA MET A 12 19.19 -26.13 0.35
C MET A 12 19.69 -27.19 1.36
N ARG A 13 20.95 -27.64 1.24
CA ARG A 13 21.52 -28.66 2.12
C ARG A 13 22.13 -28.09 3.40
N SER A 14 22.54 -26.82 3.42
CA SER A 14 23.24 -26.22 4.56
C SER A 14 22.31 -25.51 5.56
N SER A 15 21.15 -25.01 5.13
CA SER A 15 20.10 -24.49 5.98
C SER A 15 18.93 -25.48 5.99
N GLY A 16 18.64 -26.13 7.14
CA GLY A 16 17.56 -27.11 7.23
C GLY A 16 16.29 -26.58 6.55
N GLY A 17 15.80 -27.28 5.52
CA GLY A 17 15.03 -26.70 4.41
C GLY A 17 13.86 -25.76 4.76
N LEU A 18 13.27 -25.91 5.95
CA LEU A 18 12.28 -24.95 6.47
C LEU A 18 12.86 -23.53 6.65
N ARG A 19 14.07 -23.38 7.20
CA ARG A 19 14.74 -22.07 7.36
C ARG A 19 15.00 -21.38 6.03
N TYR A 20 15.30 -22.16 4.99
CA TYR A 20 15.46 -21.63 3.64
C TYR A 20 14.16 -20.95 3.16
N TYR A 21 13.03 -21.65 3.20
CA TYR A 21 11.74 -21.08 2.76
C TYR A 21 11.21 -19.98 3.69
N LEU A 22 11.55 -20.02 4.98
CA LEU A 22 11.13 -18.98 5.92
C LEU A 22 11.94 -17.69 5.79
N GLN A 23 13.16 -17.71 5.28
CA GLN A 23 14.02 -16.51 5.31
C GLN A 23 14.81 -16.33 4.01
N GLN A 24 15.66 -17.29 3.67
CA GLN A 24 16.63 -17.15 2.60
C GLN A 24 15.99 -17.04 1.20
N TYR A 25 14.93 -17.79 0.95
CA TYR A 25 14.15 -17.71 -0.29
C TYR A 25 13.68 -16.27 -0.59
N TRP A 26 13.20 -15.55 0.41
CA TRP A 26 12.67 -14.20 0.20
C TRP A 26 13.79 -13.20 -0.13
N GLN A 27 15.00 -13.42 0.40
CA GLN A 27 16.16 -12.58 0.14
C GLN A 27 16.79 -12.87 -1.23
N ASP A 28 16.82 -14.14 -1.63
CA ASP A 28 17.43 -14.59 -2.90
C ASP A 28 16.58 -14.18 -4.10
N PHE A 29 15.26 -14.31 -4.00
CA PHE A 29 14.32 -14.05 -5.10
C PHE A 29 13.70 -12.64 -5.07
N GLY A 30 13.89 -11.90 -3.98
CA GLY A 30 13.45 -10.52 -3.84
C GLY A 30 14.33 -9.52 -4.59
N ASP A 31 13.81 -8.32 -4.80
CA ASP A 31 14.59 -7.20 -5.33
C ASP A 31 15.72 -6.85 -4.34
N GLN A 32 16.95 -7.09 -4.76
CA GLN A 32 18.15 -6.87 -3.95
C GLN A 32 18.27 -5.42 -3.43
N ARG A 33 17.59 -4.45 -4.05
CA ARG A 33 17.57 -3.05 -3.59
C ARG A 33 16.72 -2.82 -2.36
N THR A 34 15.74 -3.70 -2.11
CA THR A 34 14.81 -3.57 -0.98
C THR A 34 15.19 -4.45 0.20
N ASN A 35 16.21 -5.30 0.07
CA ASN A 35 16.70 -6.19 1.12
C ASN A 35 17.19 -5.46 2.39
N GLY A 36 17.62 -4.20 2.29
CA GLY A 36 17.99 -3.37 3.44
C GLY A 36 16.81 -2.72 4.16
N LEU A 37 15.59 -2.79 3.60
CA LEU A 37 14.44 -2.07 4.12
C LEU A 37 13.76 -2.86 5.25
N PRO A 38 13.45 -2.21 6.39
CA PRO A 38 12.66 -2.83 7.45
C PRO A 38 11.32 -3.36 6.92
N LEU A 39 10.82 -4.45 7.51
CA LEU A 39 9.57 -5.14 7.13
C LEU A 39 9.56 -5.79 5.73
N ILE A 40 10.61 -5.63 4.92
CA ILE A 40 10.77 -6.30 3.61
C ILE A 40 11.81 -7.44 3.70
N ARG A 41 12.95 -7.17 4.36
CA ARG A 41 14.14 -8.04 4.42
C ARG A 41 13.89 -9.52 4.70
N GLU A 42 13.03 -9.81 5.67
CA GLU A 42 12.85 -11.18 6.21
C GLU A 42 11.65 -11.91 5.57
N GLY A 43 11.08 -11.37 4.49
CA GLY A 43 9.88 -11.89 3.88
C GLY A 43 8.59 -11.27 4.43
N PRO A 44 7.42 -11.87 4.13
CA PRO A 44 6.12 -11.25 4.39
C PRO A 44 5.68 -11.31 5.86
N TRP A 45 6.43 -11.98 6.72
CA TRP A 45 5.99 -12.37 8.07
C TRP A 45 5.62 -11.20 8.96
N ALA A 46 6.43 -10.15 8.97
CA ALA A 46 6.16 -8.97 9.78
C ALA A 46 4.88 -8.25 9.31
N MET A 47 4.69 -8.15 7.99
CA MET A 47 3.48 -7.58 7.41
C MET A 47 2.26 -8.45 7.74
N ILE A 48 2.34 -9.78 7.56
CA ILE A 48 1.26 -10.72 7.92
C ILE A 48 0.91 -10.60 9.41
N PHE A 49 1.92 -10.50 10.27
CA PHE A 49 1.73 -10.36 11.71
C PHE A 49 0.97 -9.06 12.05
N VAL A 50 1.43 -7.92 11.54
CA VAL A 50 0.77 -6.62 11.74
C VAL A 50 -0.67 -6.64 11.21
N MET A 51 -0.89 -7.18 10.01
CA MET A 51 -2.22 -7.28 9.41
C MET A 51 -3.14 -8.22 10.20
N SER A 52 -2.61 -9.31 10.74
CA SER A 52 -3.36 -10.25 11.58
C SER A 52 -3.78 -9.60 12.89
N LEU A 53 -2.88 -8.85 13.54
CA LEU A 53 -3.20 -8.07 14.74
C LEU A 53 -4.27 -7.01 14.46
N TYR A 54 -4.13 -6.29 13.34
CA TYR A 54 -5.12 -5.31 12.90
C TYR A 54 -6.50 -5.94 12.70
N LEU A 55 -6.59 -7.05 11.96
CA LEU A 55 -7.86 -7.73 11.71
C LEU A 55 -8.46 -8.31 12.99
N LEU A 56 -7.63 -8.89 13.87
CA LEU A 56 -8.04 -9.37 15.18
C LEU A 56 -8.61 -8.23 16.04
N PHE A 57 -7.94 -7.08 16.04
CA PHE A 57 -8.38 -5.89 16.75
C PHE A 57 -9.72 -5.40 16.22
N VAL A 58 -9.82 -5.13 14.91
CA VAL A 58 -11.01 -4.52 14.31
C VAL A 58 -12.22 -5.44 14.39
N ARG A 59 -12.05 -6.75 14.18
CA ARG A 59 -13.18 -7.69 14.12
C ARG A 59 -13.60 -8.26 15.47
N LYS A 60 -12.67 -8.42 16.42
CA LYS A 60 -12.95 -9.14 17.67
C LYS A 60 -12.59 -8.32 18.91
N VAL A 61 -11.32 -7.97 19.09
CA VAL A 61 -10.83 -7.43 20.38
C VAL A 61 -11.39 -6.03 20.64
N GLY A 62 -11.31 -5.13 19.68
CA GLY A 62 -11.78 -3.76 19.80
C GLY A 62 -13.29 -3.66 20.06
N PRO A 63 -14.16 -4.30 19.25
CA PRO A 63 -15.60 -4.31 19.52
C PRO A 63 -15.96 -4.93 20.87
N ARG A 64 -15.28 -6.00 21.29
CA ARG A 64 -15.49 -6.63 22.60
C ARG A 64 -15.08 -5.71 23.75
N MET A 65 -13.93 -5.04 23.63
CA MET A 65 -13.45 -4.05 24.59
C MET A 65 -14.40 -2.85 24.72
N MET A 66 -14.98 -2.41 23.60
CA MET A 66 -15.91 -1.28 23.57
C MET A 66 -17.34 -1.65 23.98
N LYS A 67 -17.70 -2.94 24.12
CA LYS A 67 -19.09 -3.38 24.37
C LYS A 67 -19.74 -2.62 25.54
N HIS A 68 -19.03 -2.50 26.65
CA HIS A 68 -19.51 -1.86 27.89
C HIS A 68 -18.93 -0.47 28.15
N ARG A 69 -18.33 0.17 27.12
CA ARG A 69 -17.74 1.51 27.22
C ARG A 69 -18.50 2.50 26.34
N ASP A 70 -18.56 3.75 26.74
CA ASP A 70 -19.11 4.78 25.87
C ASP A 70 -18.17 5.08 24.69
N PRO A 71 -18.70 5.57 23.54
CA PRO A 71 -17.88 6.01 22.43
C PRO A 71 -16.85 7.06 22.86
N TYR A 72 -15.57 6.85 22.56
CA TYR A 72 -14.55 7.83 22.93
C TYR A 72 -14.66 9.13 22.14
N GLN A 73 -14.46 10.27 22.82
CA GLN A 73 -14.42 11.58 22.21
C GLN A 73 -13.03 11.90 21.67
N LEU A 74 -12.68 11.31 20.53
CA LEU A 74 -11.34 11.41 19.92
C LEU A 74 -11.18 12.62 18.99
N ARG A 75 -11.84 13.75 19.28
CA ARG A 75 -11.90 14.90 18.37
C ARG A 75 -10.53 15.47 18.02
N LEU A 76 -9.72 15.79 19.03
CA LEU A 76 -8.39 16.37 18.85
C LEU A 76 -7.40 15.38 18.22
N PRO A 77 -7.30 14.11 18.70
CA PRO A 77 -6.47 13.10 18.03
C PRO A 77 -6.83 12.91 16.56
N MET A 78 -8.12 12.85 16.22
CA MET A 78 -8.56 12.73 14.83
C MET A 78 -8.22 13.98 14.02
N LEU A 79 -8.38 15.19 14.57
CA LEU A 79 -8.01 16.41 13.85
C LEU A 79 -6.51 16.39 13.52
N ALA A 80 -5.65 16.12 14.52
CA ALA A 80 -4.21 16.05 14.33
C ALA A 80 -3.82 14.97 13.30
N TYR A 81 -4.40 13.77 13.44
CA TYR A 81 -4.18 12.67 12.51
C TYR A 81 -4.62 13.02 11.08
N ASN A 82 -5.85 13.49 10.88
CA ASN A 82 -6.35 13.81 9.54
C ASN A 82 -5.53 14.93 8.90
N THR A 83 -5.16 15.97 9.66
CA THR A 83 -4.31 17.05 9.15
C THR A 83 -2.91 16.56 8.77
N ALA A 84 -2.30 15.70 9.58
CA ALA A 84 -1.02 15.07 9.25
C ALA A 84 -1.14 14.21 7.98
N MET A 85 -2.22 13.44 7.85
CA MET A 85 -2.49 12.64 6.66
C MET A 85 -2.71 13.48 5.40
N VAL A 86 -3.32 14.67 5.49
CA VAL A 86 -3.38 15.61 4.37
C VAL A 86 -1.97 16.00 3.91
N ALA A 87 -1.09 16.40 4.83
CA ALA A 87 0.27 16.82 4.49
C ALA A 87 1.10 15.67 3.88
N ILE A 88 1.01 14.47 4.48
CA ILE A 88 1.68 13.26 4.00
C ILE A 88 1.21 12.88 2.59
N ASN A 89 -0.10 12.84 2.35
CA ASN A 89 -0.62 12.49 1.03
C ASN A 89 -0.34 13.59 0.00
N TYR A 90 -0.32 14.86 0.39
CA TYR A 90 0.06 15.94 -0.51
C TYR A 90 1.53 15.81 -0.95
N TYR A 91 2.42 15.50 -0.01
CA TYR A 91 3.82 15.20 -0.32
C TYR A 91 3.94 14.04 -1.33
N PHE A 92 3.27 12.91 -1.08
CA PHE A 92 3.34 11.76 -1.99
C PHE A 92 2.67 12.00 -3.34
N PHE A 93 1.59 12.78 -3.37
CA PHE A 93 0.99 13.24 -4.63
C PHE A 93 2.03 13.98 -5.49
N PHE A 94 2.72 14.97 -4.90
CA PHE A 94 3.73 15.74 -5.63
C PHE A 94 4.92 14.87 -6.05
N GLN A 95 5.42 14.01 -5.15
CA GLN A 95 6.49 13.07 -5.48
C GLN A 95 6.11 12.15 -6.64
N SER A 96 4.92 11.52 -6.59
CA SER A 96 4.46 10.65 -7.67
C SER A 96 4.30 11.38 -9.00
N LEU A 97 3.94 12.67 -8.99
CA LEU A 97 3.84 13.49 -10.18
C LEU A 97 5.22 13.71 -10.82
N LEU A 98 6.23 14.03 -9.99
CA LEU A 98 7.62 14.16 -10.43
C LEU A 98 8.18 12.84 -10.97
N TRP A 99 7.91 11.73 -10.26
CA TRP A 99 8.36 10.40 -10.66
C TRP A 99 7.75 9.93 -11.99
N LEU A 100 6.52 10.35 -12.28
CA LEU A 100 5.86 10.12 -13.56
C LEU A 100 6.30 11.10 -14.66
N ASP A 101 7.24 12.01 -14.39
CA ASP A 101 7.62 13.09 -15.31
C ASP A 101 6.37 13.82 -15.84
N TYR A 102 5.51 14.25 -14.90
CA TYR A 102 4.24 14.92 -15.17
C TYR A 102 3.31 14.13 -16.12
N GLY A 103 3.40 12.81 -16.09
CA GLY A 103 2.57 11.88 -16.87
C GLY A 103 3.27 11.30 -18.10
N ARG A 104 4.44 11.81 -18.52
CA ARG A 104 5.18 11.24 -19.65
C ARG A 104 5.63 9.80 -19.40
N GLY A 105 5.92 9.46 -18.13
CA GLY A 105 6.26 8.11 -17.70
C GLY A 105 5.13 7.09 -17.85
N LEU A 106 3.88 7.52 -18.06
CA LEU A 106 2.74 6.61 -18.23
C LEU A 106 2.79 5.83 -19.55
N ALA A 107 3.58 6.27 -20.53
CA ALA A 107 3.80 5.53 -21.77
C ALA A 107 4.97 4.54 -21.68
N ASN A 108 5.61 4.40 -20.51
CA ASN A 108 6.73 3.48 -20.33
C ASN A 108 6.25 2.06 -19.99
N PHE A 109 6.09 1.22 -21.01
CA PHE A 109 5.64 -0.16 -20.84
C PHE A 109 6.77 -1.16 -20.57
N LYS A 110 8.01 -0.71 -20.41
CA LYS A 110 9.17 -1.59 -20.20
C LYS A 110 9.22 -2.09 -18.76
N TRP A 111 9.60 -3.35 -18.60
CA TRP A 111 9.91 -3.90 -17.29
C TRP A 111 11.10 -3.16 -16.67
N PRO A 112 11.00 -2.71 -15.40
CA PRO A 112 12.09 -2.01 -14.74
C PRO A 112 13.36 -2.85 -14.66
N ASP A 113 14.51 -2.22 -14.92
CA ASP A 113 15.81 -2.87 -14.75
C ASP A 113 16.02 -3.22 -13.27
N GLY A 114 16.29 -4.49 -12.98
CA GLY A 114 16.59 -5.04 -11.66
C GLY A 114 17.95 -4.60 -11.10
N HIS A 115 18.85 -4.15 -11.97
CA HIS A 115 20.25 -3.85 -11.66
C HIS A 115 20.56 -2.36 -11.61
N ASP A 116 19.65 -1.50 -12.08
CA ASP A 116 19.79 -0.06 -11.92
C ASP A 116 19.87 0.32 -10.44
N ARG A 117 20.94 1.03 -10.07
CA ARG A 117 21.23 1.56 -8.72
C ARG A 117 21.45 3.07 -8.76
N SER A 118 21.03 3.74 -9.84
CA SER A 118 21.12 5.20 -9.94
C SER A 118 20.40 5.87 -8.77
N GLU A 119 20.85 7.07 -8.40
CA GLU A 119 20.26 7.83 -7.29
C GLU A 119 18.76 8.08 -7.51
N ARG A 120 18.37 8.34 -8.77
CA ARG A 120 16.97 8.48 -9.19
C ARG A 120 16.16 7.24 -8.82
N THR A 121 16.68 6.07 -9.18
CA THR A 121 16.06 4.77 -8.95
C THR A 121 15.96 4.43 -7.46
N MET A 122 17.05 4.59 -6.72
CA MET A 122 17.06 4.33 -5.28
C MET A 122 16.16 5.32 -4.52
N GLY A 123 16.12 6.58 -4.94
CA GLY A 123 15.21 7.59 -4.42
C GLY A 123 13.74 7.25 -4.66
N TYR A 124 13.40 6.72 -5.84
CA TYR A 124 12.05 6.23 -6.13
C TYR A 124 11.65 5.09 -5.19
N ILE A 125 12.52 4.08 -5.02
CA ILE A 125 12.26 2.93 -4.14
C ILE A 125 12.02 3.39 -2.72
N TRP A 126 12.88 4.28 -2.23
CA TRP A 126 12.76 4.83 -0.89
C TRP A 126 11.45 5.61 -0.73
N SER A 127 11.10 6.45 -1.71
CA SER A 127 9.82 7.17 -1.73
C SER A 127 8.63 6.21 -1.72
N PHE A 128 8.67 5.14 -2.51
CA PHE A 128 7.59 4.14 -2.55
C PHE A 128 7.51 3.34 -1.24
N TYR A 129 8.65 3.01 -0.64
CA TYR A 129 8.70 2.37 0.67
C TYR A 129 8.08 3.26 1.76
N LEU A 130 8.42 4.55 1.80
CA LEU A 130 7.81 5.49 2.72
C LEU A 130 6.31 5.64 2.46
N TYR A 131 5.89 5.70 1.19
CA TYR A 131 4.46 5.71 0.82
C TYR A 131 3.75 4.45 1.31
N TRP A 132 4.35 3.28 1.14
CA TRP A 132 3.82 2.01 1.64
C TRP A 132 3.69 2.02 3.17
N LEU A 133 4.65 2.58 3.90
CA LEU A 133 4.53 2.74 5.35
C LEU A 133 3.29 3.56 5.76
N THR A 134 2.90 4.56 4.95
CA THR A 134 1.67 5.33 5.22
C THR A 134 0.40 4.47 5.15
N LYS A 135 0.41 3.35 4.43
CA LYS A 135 -0.74 2.43 4.38
C LYS A 135 -0.99 1.75 5.72
N PHE A 136 0.01 1.63 6.59
CA PHE A 136 -0.19 1.21 7.98
C PHE A 136 -0.78 2.32 8.84
N LEU A 137 -0.48 3.59 8.54
CA LEU A 137 -1.12 4.74 9.20
C LEU A 137 -2.61 4.80 8.84
N ASP A 138 -2.96 4.53 7.56
CA ASP A 138 -4.35 4.43 7.10
C ASP A 138 -5.18 3.40 7.90
N LEU A 139 -4.55 2.39 8.54
CA LEU A 139 -5.26 1.42 9.39
C LEU A 139 -5.86 2.06 10.66
N LEU A 140 -5.31 3.21 11.09
CA LEU A 140 -5.83 3.95 12.25
C LEU A 140 -7.24 4.49 12.00
N ASP A 141 -7.66 4.70 10.74
CA ASP A 141 -9.05 5.07 10.41
C ASP A 141 -10.03 4.08 11.01
N THR A 142 -9.78 2.80 10.79
CA THR A 142 -10.64 1.72 11.27
C THR A 142 -10.55 1.58 12.78
N VAL A 143 -9.38 1.85 13.38
CA VAL A 143 -9.21 1.92 14.84
C VAL A 143 -10.08 3.03 15.42
N PHE A 144 -10.07 4.23 14.84
CA PHE A 144 -10.94 5.34 15.25
C PHE A 144 -12.42 4.98 15.11
N PHE A 145 -12.83 4.29 14.05
CA PHE A 145 -14.21 3.84 13.89
C PHE A 145 -14.64 2.88 15.00
N VAL A 146 -13.79 1.91 15.35
CA VAL A 146 -14.06 0.97 16.45
C VAL A 146 -14.17 1.69 17.80
N LEU A 147 -13.19 2.53 18.13
CA LEU A 147 -13.14 3.28 19.38
C LEU A 147 -14.30 4.29 19.54
N ARG A 148 -14.89 4.74 18.43
CA ARG A 148 -16.07 5.63 18.40
C ARG A 148 -17.39 4.88 18.22
N LYS A 149 -17.37 3.53 18.22
CA LYS A 149 -18.54 2.68 17.92
C LYS A 149 -19.24 3.03 16.60
N LYS A 150 -18.48 3.47 15.58
CA LYS A 150 -18.99 3.80 14.24
C LYS A 150 -18.83 2.63 13.27
N TYR A 151 -19.33 1.46 13.65
CA TYR A 151 -19.17 0.22 12.89
C TYR A 151 -19.79 0.28 11.49
N THR A 152 -20.82 1.11 11.28
CA THR A 152 -21.43 1.33 9.96
C THR A 152 -20.47 1.95 8.94
N GLN A 153 -19.36 2.56 9.40
CA GLN A 153 -18.30 3.08 8.53
C GLN A 153 -17.32 1.99 8.11
N ILE A 154 -17.25 0.86 8.83
CA ILE A 154 -16.39 -0.28 8.51
C ILE A 154 -17.13 -1.17 7.50
N THR A 155 -17.26 -0.68 6.28
CA THR A 155 -17.90 -1.44 5.20
C THR A 155 -17.02 -2.63 4.76
N PRO A 156 -17.59 -3.67 4.13
CA PRO A 156 -16.79 -4.76 3.58
C PRO A 156 -15.72 -4.28 2.60
N LEU A 157 -16.05 -3.30 1.75
CA LEU A 157 -15.13 -2.69 0.80
C LEU A 157 -13.99 -1.95 1.52
N HIS A 158 -14.31 -1.15 2.54
CA HIS A 158 -13.32 -0.47 3.37
C HIS A 158 -12.34 -1.47 3.99
N LEU A 159 -12.87 -2.49 4.66
CA LEU A 159 -12.03 -3.47 5.33
C LEU A 159 -11.19 -4.29 4.36
N TYR A 160 -11.75 -4.68 3.21
CA TYR A 160 -11.02 -5.36 2.14
C TYR A 160 -9.88 -4.50 1.60
N HIS A 161 -10.17 -3.24 1.26
CA HIS A 161 -9.19 -2.27 0.77
C HIS A 161 -8.02 -2.07 1.75
N HIS A 162 -8.32 -1.75 3.01
CA HIS A 162 -7.29 -1.56 4.04
C HIS A 162 -6.52 -2.83 4.39
N THR A 163 -6.99 -4.00 3.97
CA THR A 163 -6.26 -5.27 4.12
C THR A 163 -5.37 -5.55 2.92
N VAL A 164 -5.91 -5.42 1.70
CA VAL A 164 -5.24 -5.83 0.46
C VAL A 164 -4.19 -4.82 0.01
N VAL A 165 -4.41 -3.51 0.19
CA VAL A 165 -3.47 -2.47 -0.28
C VAL A 165 -2.08 -2.60 0.37
N PRO A 166 -1.93 -2.76 1.70
CA PRO A 166 -0.62 -3.01 2.30
C PRO A 166 0.07 -4.29 1.80
N ILE A 167 -0.71 -5.36 1.56
CA ILE A 167 -0.20 -6.65 1.06
C ILE A 167 0.34 -6.47 -0.36
N LEU A 168 -0.44 -5.85 -1.25
CA LEU A 168 -0.01 -5.59 -2.63
C LEU A 168 1.23 -4.69 -2.64
N GLY A 169 1.28 -3.65 -1.82
CA GLY A 169 2.45 -2.78 -1.73
C GLY A 169 3.72 -3.52 -1.30
N TRP A 170 3.60 -4.47 -0.36
CA TRP A 170 4.71 -5.35 0.03
C TRP A 170 5.17 -6.23 -1.13
N MET A 171 4.22 -6.85 -1.86
CA MET A 171 4.53 -7.69 -3.02
C MET A 171 5.27 -6.91 -4.11
N TYR A 172 4.90 -5.64 -4.34
CA TYR A 172 5.59 -4.78 -5.31
C TYR A 172 7.00 -4.40 -4.86
N LEU A 173 7.20 -4.09 -3.59
CA LEU A 173 8.55 -3.83 -3.03
C LEU A 173 9.44 -5.08 -3.09
N TRP A 174 8.85 -6.26 -2.91
CA TRP A 174 9.59 -7.53 -2.95
C TRP A 174 9.93 -7.96 -4.38
N HIS A 175 8.99 -7.88 -5.34
CA HIS A 175 9.22 -8.47 -6.66
C HIS A 175 10.15 -7.62 -7.51
N ARG A 176 9.72 -6.41 -7.93
CA ARG A 176 10.50 -5.34 -8.54
C ARG A 176 9.67 -4.06 -8.54
N TRP A 177 10.30 -2.95 -8.19
CA TRP A 177 9.69 -1.62 -8.22
C TRP A 177 9.70 -1.00 -9.62
N GLY A 178 8.91 0.07 -9.82
CA GLY A 178 9.09 0.99 -10.94
C GLY A 178 8.10 0.88 -12.11
N SER A 179 7.07 0.03 -12.01
CA SER A 179 5.99 0.04 -13.00
C SER A 179 5.23 1.38 -12.92
N PRO A 180 5.00 2.08 -14.05
CA PRO A 180 4.20 3.29 -14.06
C PRO A 180 2.79 3.12 -13.50
N ALA A 181 2.25 1.89 -13.53
CA ALA A 181 0.96 1.56 -12.90
C ALA A 181 0.95 1.85 -11.41
N ILE A 182 2.05 1.57 -10.74
CA ILE A 182 2.19 1.74 -9.29
C ILE A 182 2.43 3.18 -8.92
N THR A 183 3.21 3.90 -9.72
CA THR A 183 3.33 5.35 -9.52
C THR A 183 2.00 6.05 -9.78
N LEU A 184 1.22 5.61 -10.78
CA LEU A 184 -0.12 6.14 -11.03
C LEU A 184 -1.10 5.79 -9.89
N PHE A 185 -1.03 4.57 -9.35
CA PHE A 185 -1.77 4.20 -8.15
C PHE A 185 -1.46 5.15 -7.00
N ALA A 186 -0.18 5.36 -6.70
CA ALA A 186 0.25 6.25 -5.63
C ALA A 186 -0.19 7.70 -5.88
N LEU A 187 -0.07 8.20 -7.12
CA LEU A 187 -0.52 9.54 -7.51
C LEU A 187 -2.01 9.73 -7.27
N LEU A 188 -2.85 8.87 -7.86
CA LEU A 188 -4.30 9.02 -7.78
C LEU A 188 -4.79 8.76 -6.36
N ASN A 189 -4.29 7.72 -5.67
CA ASN A 189 -4.67 7.44 -4.30
C ASN A 189 -4.32 8.61 -3.37
N SER A 190 -3.12 9.18 -3.50
CA SER A 190 -2.70 10.32 -2.68
C SER A 190 -3.56 11.56 -2.96
N ALA A 191 -3.90 11.83 -4.23
CA ALA A 191 -4.82 12.93 -4.58
C ALA A 191 -6.19 12.76 -3.92
N VAL A 192 -6.77 11.56 -4.01
CA VAL A 192 -8.07 11.25 -3.39
C VAL A 192 -7.97 11.34 -1.86
N HIS A 193 -6.88 10.85 -1.27
CA HIS A 193 -6.65 10.90 0.17
C HIS A 193 -6.47 12.33 0.69
N VAL A 194 -5.81 13.23 -0.05
CA VAL A 194 -5.77 14.67 0.31
C VAL A 194 -7.19 15.22 0.45
N VAL A 195 -8.07 14.94 -0.52
CA VAL A 195 -9.46 15.40 -0.51
C VAL A 195 -10.25 14.76 0.64
N MET A 196 -10.12 13.44 0.82
CA MET A 196 -10.82 12.67 1.85
C MET A 196 -10.41 13.08 3.27
N TYR A 197 -9.10 13.15 3.55
CA TYR A 197 -8.61 13.54 4.87
C TYR A 197 -8.87 15.02 5.17
N SER A 198 -8.87 15.90 4.16
CA SER A 198 -9.30 17.29 4.33
C SER A 198 -10.77 17.37 4.76
N TYR A 199 -11.64 16.56 4.15
CA TYR A 199 -13.03 16.45 4.58
C TYR A 199 -13.15 15.96 6.04
N TYR A 200 -12.39 14.94 6.43
CA TYR A 200 -12.44 14.41 7.80
C TYR A 200 -11.86 15.37 8.84
N ALA A 201 -10.79 16.10 8.52
CA ALA A 201 -10.26 17.18 9.35
C ALA A 201 -11.30 18.28 9.54
N LEU A 202 -11.97 18.72 8.47
CA LEU A 202 -13.04 19.70 8.54
C LEU A 202 -14.24 19.20 9.36
N ALA A 203 -14.62 17.93 9.19
CA ALA A 203 -15.70 17.30 9.93
C ALA A 203 -15.40 17.20 11.44
N ALA A 204 -14.12 17.14 11.82
CA ALA A 204 -13.68 17.12 13.21
C ALA A 204 -13.90 18.46 13.94
N PHE A 205 -14.15 19.59 13.24
CA PHE A 205 -14.54 20.85 13.89
C PHE A 205 -15.99 20.86 14.43
N GLY A 206 -16.73 19.77 14.22
CA GLY A 206 -18.04 19.53 14.84
C GLY A 206 -19.23 20.05 14.03
N PRO A 207 -20.44 20.04 14.62
CA PRO A 207 -21.70 20.26 13.88
C PRO A 207 -21.78 21.60 13.14
N ARG A 208 -21.12 22.64 13.67
CA ARG A 208 -21.08 23.97 13.06
C ARG A 208 -20.43 23.99 11.68
N ILE A 209 -19.44 23.12 11.45
CA ILE A 209 -18.74 23.00 10.16
C ILE A 209 -19.37 21.89 9.32
N GLN A 210 -19.82 20.79 9.94
CA GLN A 210 -20.41 19.64 9.23
C GLN A 210 -21.60 20.02 8.34
N LYS A 211 -22.38 21.04 8.70
CA LYS A 211 -23.49 21.54 7.86
C LYS A 211 -23.05 22.06 6.48
N TYR A 212 -21.80 22.50 6.34
CA TYR A 212 -21.24 22.97 5.06
C TYR A 212 -20.59 21.83 4.25
N LEU A 213 -20.49 20.63 4.80
CA LEU A 213 -19.82 19.48 4.18
C LEU A 213 -20.79 18.63 3.33
N TRP A 214 -21.60 19.30 2.51
CA TRP A 214 -22.61 18.69 1.62
C TRP A 214 -22.00 17.81 0.52
N TRP A 215 -20.72 18.03 0.21
CA TRP A 215 -20.01 17.40 -0.89
C TRP A 215 -19.44 16.00 -0.56
N LYS A 216 -19.80 15.43 0.59
CA LYS A 216 -19.41 14.06 1.00
C LYS A 216 -19.63 13.01 -0.10
N ARG A 217 -20.75 13.12 -0.82
CA ARG A 217 -21.11 12.19 -1.90
C ARG A 217 -20.10 12.17 -3.05
N TYR A 218 -19.49 13.33 -3.36
CA TYR A 218 -18.52 13.44 -4.44
C TYR A 218 -17.18 12.79 -4.09
N ILE A 219 -16.85 12.69 -2.79
CA ILE A 219 -15.64 11.96 -2.34
C ILE A 219 -15.74 10.49 -2.75
N THR A 220 -16.88 9.86 -2.48
CA THR A 220 -17.13 8.47 -2.89
C THR A 220 -17.13 8.32 -4.40
N GLN A 221 -17.67 9.29 -5.15
CA GLN A 221 -17.61 9.27 -6.62
C GLN A 221 -16.17 9.36 -7.14
N ILE A 222 -15.36 10.26 -6.59
CA ILE A 222 -13.95 10.41 -6.97
C ILE A 222 -13.16 9.13 -6.64
N GLN A 223 -13.43 8.47 -5.50
CA GLN A 223 -12.83 7.17 -5.16
C GLN A 223 -13.19 6.09 -6.20
N LEU A 224 -14.45 6.00 -6.63
CA LEU A 224 -14.86 5.04 -7.65
C LEU A 224 -14.23 5.34 -9.02
N ILE A 225 -14.15 6.61 -9.41
CA ILE A 225 -13.47 7.05 -10.64
C ILE A 225 -11.98 6.68 -10.57
N GLN A 226 -11.31 6.89 -9.43
CA GLN A 226 -9.92 6.50 -9.22
C GLN A 226 -9.72 5.00 -9.49
N PHE A 227 -10.57 4.12 -8.94
CA PHE A 227 -10.48 2.69 -9.21
C PHE A 227 -10.71 2.35 -10.69
N ALA A 228 -11.69 2.98 -11.33
CA ALA A 228 -11.97 2.75 -12.75
C ALA A 228 -10.78 3.15 -13.63
N LEU A 229 -10.15 4.30 -13.38
CA LEU A 229 -8.97 4.76 -14.10
C LEU A 229 -7.77 3.82 -13.91
N LEU A 230 -7.55 3.33 -12.69
CA LEU A 230 -6.48 2.39 -12.39
C LEU A 230 -6.69 1.03 -13.07
N CYS A 231 -7.93 0.53 -13.09
CA CYS A 231 -8.27 -0.69 -13.82
C CYS A 231 -8.04 -0.53 -15.33
N LEU A 232 -8.49 0.59 -15.92
CA LEU A 232 -8.28 0.87 -17.33
C LEU A 232 -6.78 0.95 -17.66
N TYR A 233 -6.01 1.69 -16.86
CA TYR A 233 -4.57 1.79 -17.07
C TYR A 233 -3.84 0.45 -16.85
N GLY A 234 -4.28 -0.35 -15.88
CA GLY A 234 -3.79 -1.71 -15.69
C GLY A 234 -4.01 -2.59 -16.93
N PHE A 235 -5.15 -2.47 -17.60
CA PHE A 235 -5.41 -3.16 -18.87
C PHE A 235 -4.49 -2.68 -20.00
N VAL A 236 -4.20 -1.38 -20.07
CA VAL A 236 -3.25 -0.82 -21.05
C VAL A 236 -1.84 -1.40 -20.80
N ILE A 237 -1.34 -1.36 -19.56
CA ILE A 237 -0.04 -1.94 -19.21
C ILE A 237 -0.01 -3.43 -19.58
N TYR A 238 -1.04 -4.20 -19.22
CA TYR A 238 -1.12 -5.62 -19.56
C TYR A 238 -1.05 -5.89 -21.08
N SER A 239 -1.64 -5.01 -21.89
CA SER A 239 -1.70 -5.15 -23.35
C SER A 239 -0.40 -4.75 -24.05
N TYR A 240 0.34 -3.78 -23.50
CA TYR A 240 1.52 -3.19 -24.13
C TYR A 240 2.84 -3.48 -23.40
N GLN A 241 2.81 -4.24 -22.30
CA GLN A 241 3.99 -4.56 -21.49
C GLN A 241 5.11 -5.20 -22.32
N GLN A 242 6.35 -4.77 -22.06
CA GLN A 242 7.55 -5.25 -22.75
C GLN A 242 8.53 -5.83 -21.73
N ASN A 243 8.97 -7.06 -21.97
CA ASN A 243 9.92 -7.78 -21.11
C ASN A 243 9.44 -8.02 -19.67
N TYR A 244 8.13 -7.92 -19.42
CA TYR A 244 7.56 -8.36 -18.14
C TYR A 244 7.67 -9.89 -18.07
N PRO A 245 8.00 -10.45 -16.90
CA PRO A 245 7.97 -11.90 -16.72
C PRO A 245 6.55 -12.42 -17.04
N PRO A 246 6.41 -13.59 -17.70
CA PRO A 246 5.09 -14.14 -18.01
C PRO A 246 4.23 -14.27 -16.75
N PHE A 247 2.90 -14.26 -16.92
CA PHE A 247 1.88 -14.39 -15.86
C PHE A 247 2.09 -15.58 -14.90
N ALA A 248 2.99 -16.50 -15.24
CA ALA A 248 3.64 -17.43 -14.33
C ALA A 248 4.31 -16.79 -13.10
N PHE A 249 4.30 -15.46 -12.93
CA PHE A 249 4.53 -14.78 -11.65
C PHE A 249 3.81 -15.42 -10.45
N TRP A 250 2.63 -16.04 -10.64
CA TRP A 250 1.90 -16.79 -9.59
C TRP A 250 2.17 -18.30 -9.56
N LEU A 251 2.80 -18.87 -10.59
CA LEU A 251 3.00 -20.32 -10.78
C LEU A 251 4.47 -20.75 -10.82
N ALA A 252 5.42 -19.82 -10.89
CA ALA A 252 6.86 -20.11 -11.00
C ALA A 252 7.52 -20.49 -9.67
N ALA A 253 6.77 -21.15 -8.78
CA ALA A 253 7.29 -21.93 -7.65
C ALA A 253 7.20 -23.45 -7.91
N SER A 254 6.84 -23.89 -9.13
CA SER A 254 6.66 -25.32 -9.44
C SER A 254 7.34 -25.83 -10.72
N LYS A 255 8.42 -25.18 -11.20
CA LYS A 255 9.32 -25.79 -12.18
C LYS A 255 10.78 -25.53 -11.86
#